data_AF-A0AA40KRP3-F1
#
_entry.id   AF-A0AA40KRP3-F1
#
_cell.length_a   1.000
_cell.length_b   1.000
_cell.length_c   1.000
_cell.angle_alpha   90.00
_cell.angle_beta   90.00
_cell.angle_gamma   90.00
#
_symmetry.space_group_name_H-M   'P 1'
#
loop_
_entity.id
_entity.type
_entity.pdbx_description
1 polymer ?
#
loop_
_entity_poly.entity_id
_entity_poly.type
_entity_poly.pdbx_seq_one_letter_code
_entity_poly.pdbx_strand_id
1 'polypeptide(L)'
;MIGIWPLDEKSSTYRKIFAYFRLMATVILYGLLLVPQVLAIAVNWGDIQTIAEIGTIFTTLGQILYKVVYLTARREKAHNLYNEIRSLWDSSNDPNEKKSYEQIAYWARTVTIIFSACISCNVIFFSTSAIIDYLSNDNRQLPYTAW
;
A
#
# COMPACT_ATOMS: atom_id res chain seq x y z
N MET A 1 -6.87 6.94 -1.42
CA MET A 1 -5.42 7.18 -1.53
C MET A 1 -4.84 7.48 -0.16
N ILE A 2 -3.68 6.89 0.15
CA ILE A 2 -2.97 6.84 1.46
C ILE A 2 -2.46 8.23 1.94
N GLY A 3 -2.94 9.34 1.38
CA GLY A 3 -2.50 10.70 1.76
C GLY A 3 -1.08 11.08 1.32
N ILE A 4 -0.35 10.16 0.65
CA ILE A 4 1.05 10.35 0.18
C ILE A 4 1.13 11.25 -1.07
N TRP A 5 0.02 11.47 -1.77
CA TRP A 5 0.02 12.20 -3.04
C TRP A 5 0.63 13.61 -2.87
N PRO A 6 1.51 14.04 -3.80
CA PRO A 6 2.07 15.39 -3.78
C PRO A 6 0.94 16.41 -3.76
N LEU A 7 1.01 17.34 -2.81
CA LEU A 7 0.05 18.44 -2.73
C LEU A 7 0.52 19.53 -3.68
N ASP A 8 -0.33 19.93 -4.62
CA ASP A 8 -0.07 21.15 -5.41
C ASP A 8 0.03 22.36 -4.46
N GLU A 9 0.94 23.28 -4.75
CA GLU A 9 1.10 24.51 -3.96
C GLU A 9 -0.21 25.32 -3.91
N LYS A 10 -0.96 25.31 -5.02
CA LYS A 10 -2.29 25.93 -5.19
C LYS A 10 -3.43 25.17 -4.50
N SER A 11 -3.15 24.06 -3.81
CA SER A 11 -4.20 23.29 -3.14
C SER A 11 -4.79 24.06 -1.96
N SER A 12 -6.11 24.00 -1.81
CA SER A 12 -6.82 24.63 -0.68
C SER A 12 -6.36 24.04 0.65
N THR A 13 -6.36 24.86 1.71
CA THR A 13 -5.96 24.46 3.07
C THR A 13 -6.67 23.18 3.54
N TYR A 14 -7.95 23.03 3.20
CA TYR A 14 -8.73 21.82 3.48
C TYR A 14 -8.14 20.56 2.85
N ARG A 15 -7.72 20.61 1.57
CA ARG A 15 -7.08 19.46 0.90
C ARG A 15 -5.77 19.09 1.55
N LYS A 16 -4.98 20.08 1.99
CA LYS A 16 -3.71 19.85 2.70
C LYS A 16 -3.97 19.14 4.04
N ILE A 17 -4.87 19.67 4.87
CA ILE A 17 -5.25 19.07 6.16
C ILE A 17 -5.74 17.64 5.97
N PHE A 18 -6.62 17.42 5.00
CA PHE A 18 -7.20 16.11 4.74
C PHE A 18 -6.17 15.07 4.25
N ALA A 19 -5.17 15.50 3.47
CA ALA A 19 -4.06 14.63 3.08
C ALA A 19 -3.19 14.21 4.28
N TYR A 20 -2.86 15.16 5.16
CA TYR A 20 -2.13 14.85 6.39
C TYR A 20 -2.92 13.95 7.34
N PHE A 21 -4.22 14.21 7.50
CA PHE A 21 -5.10 13.37 8.30
C PHE A 21 -5.10 11.92 7.78
N ARG A 22 -5.26 11.72 6.46
CA ARG A 22 -5.21 10.39 5.83
C ARG A 22 -3.87 9.70 6.03
N LEU A 23 -2.77 10.44 5.94
CA LEU A 23 -1.43 9.91 6.15
C LEU A 23 -1.24 9.45 7.61
N MET A 24 -1.61 10.30 8.58
CA MET A 24 -1.56 9.97 10.01
C MET A 24 -2.44 8.77 10.35
N ALA A 25 -3.68 8.76 9.88
CA ALA A 25 -4.61 7.65 10.07
C ALA A 25 -4.03 6.34 9.50
N THR A 26 -3.35 6.41 8.35
CA THR A 26 -2.73 5.22 7.75
C THR A 26 -1.58 4.69 8.60
N VAL A 27 -0.67 5.56 9.06
CA VAL A 27 0.44 5.16 9.93
C VAL A 27 -0.06 4.57 11.24
N ILE A 28 -1.06 5.19 11.87
CA ILE A 28 -1.68 4.70 13.10
C ILE A 28 -2.32 3.33 12.88
N LEU A 29 -3.12 3.16 11.82
CA LEU A 29 -3.80 1.90 11.53
C LEU A 29 -2.80 0.75 11.33
N TYR A 30 -1.76 0.96 10.52
CA TYR A 30 -0.74 -0.07 10.30
C TYR A 30 0.10 -0.33 11.55
N GLY A 31 0.39 0.70 12.35
CA GLY A 31 1.07 0.54 13.64
C GLY A 31 0.26 -0.32 14.61
N LEU A 32 -1.05 -0.07 14.73
CA LEU A 32 -1.96 -0.86 15.57
C LEU A 32 -2.07 -2.31 15.10
N LEU A 33 -2.03 -2.56 13.79
CA LEU A 33 -2.05 -3.92 13.24
C LEU A 33 -0.74 -4.68 13.46
N LEU A 34 0.41 -4.01 13.64
CA LEU A 34 1.70 -4.65 13.91
C LEU A 34 1.83 -5.15 15.35
N VAL A 35 1.30 -4.42 16.33
CA VAL A 35 1.36 -4.79 17.76
C VAL A 35 0.89 -6.22 18.05
N PRO A 36 -0.30 -6.68 17.59
CA PRO A 36 -0.75 -8.04 17.84
C PRO A 36 0.13 -9.09 17.16
N GLN A 37 0.79 -8.76 16.04
CA GLN A 37 1.71 -9.69 15.38
C GLN A 37 2.99 -9.88 16.21
N VAL A 38 3.55 -8.80 16.77
CA VAL A 38 4.72 -8.89 17.67
C VAL A 38 4.38 -9.72 18.91
N LEU A 39 3.21 -9.48 19.52
CA LEU A 39 2.74 -10.27 20.65
C LEU A 39 2.54 -11.74 20.27
N ALA A 40 1.96 -12.02 19.10
CA ALA A 40 1.75 -13.39 18.64
C ALA A 40 3.07 -14.13 18.39
N ILE A 41 4.10 -13.46 17.88
CA ILE A 41 5.46 -14.04 17.76
C ILE A 41 6.05 -14.34 19.14
N ALA A 42 5.88 -13.42 20.10
CA ALA A 42 6.40 -13.60 21.46
C ALA A 42 5.71 -14.75 22.22
N VAL A 43 4.39 -14.91 22.04
CA VAL A 43 3.61 -15.97 22.71
C VAL A 43 3.87 -17.35 22.10
N ASN A 44 4.03 -17.44 20.78
CA ASN A 44 4.28 -18.71 20.08
C ASN A 44 5.77 -19.02 19.94
N TRP A 45 6.61 -18.49 20.84
CA TRP A 45 8.05 -18.67 20.79
C TRP A 45 8.43 -20.15 20.87
N GLY A 46 9.11 -20.66 19.84
CA GLY A 46 9.52 -22.06 19.73
C GLY A 46 8.71 -22.89 18.74
N ASP A 47 7.52 -22.45 18.34
CA ASP A 47 6.78 -23.05 17.22
C ASP A 47 7.14 -22.35 15.91
N ILE A 48 8.12 -22.92 15.20
CA ILE A 48 8.68 -22.35 13.98
C ILE A 48 7.62 -22.20 12.88
N GLN A 49 6.67 -23.14 12.79
CA GLN A 49 5.64 -23.10 11.76
C GLN A 49 4.68 -21.93 12.01
N THR A 50 4.17 -21.81 13.23
CA THR A 50 3.30 -20.70 13.62
C THR A 50 4.01 -19.34 13.52
N ILE A 51 5.31 -19.28 13.87
CA ILE A 51 6.11 -18.05 13.71
C ILE A 51 6.30 -17.68 12.24
N ALA A 52 6.53 -18.64 11.34
CA ALA A 52 6.69 -18.35 9.91
C ALA A 52 5.39 -17.79 9.30
N GLU A 53 4.25 -18.33 9.70
CA GLU A 53 2.93 -17.86 9.28
C GLU A 53 2.67 -16.41 9.74
N ILE A 54 2.85 -16.14 11.03
CA ILE A 54 2.71 -14.78 11.61
C ILE A 54 3.75 -13.83 11.01
N GLY A 55 4.97 -14.31 10.80
CA GLY A 55 6.09 -13.59 10.22
C GLY A 55 5.80 -13.09 8.80
N THR A 56 5.07 -13.86 8.00
CA THR A 56 4.64 -13.45 6.65
C THR A 56 3.71 -12.25 6.69
N ILE A 57 2.75 -12.23 7.63
CA ILE A 57 1.84 -11.09 7.83
C ILE A 57 2.61 -9.90 8.39
N PHE A 58 3.46 -10.13 9.39
CA PHE A 58 4.30 -9.10 10.02
C PHE A 58 5.21 -8.40 9.01
N THR A 59 5.94 -9.17 8.19
CA THR A 59 6.85 -8.63 7.17
C THR A 59 6.08 -7.86 6.10
N THR A 60 4.90 -8.34 5.68
CA THR A 60 4.05 -7.64 4.70
C THR A 60 3.58 -6.29 5.24
N LEU A 61 3.07 -6.25 6.47
CA LEU A 61 2.66 -5.00 7.12
C LEU A 61 3.86 -4.05 7.33
N GLY A 62 5.01 -4.59 7.74
CA GLY A 62 6.25 -3.85 7.90
C GLY A 62 6.75 -3.22 6.60
N GLN A 63 6.68 -3.94 5.47
CA GLN A 63 7.04 -3.40 4.16
C GLN A 63 6.14 -2.25 3.73
N ILE A 64 4.83 -2.35 3.99
CA ILE A 64 3.88 -1.26 3.68
C ILE A 64 4.22 -0.04 4.53
N LEU A 65 4.38 -0.21 5.85
CA LEU A 65 4.72 0.88 6.76
C LEU A 65 6.05 1.54 6.38
N TYR A 66 7.07 0.74 6.07
CA TYR A 66 8.37 1.23 5.60
C TYR A 66 8.22 2.09 4.34
N LYS A 67 7.48 1.63 3.32
CA LYS A 67 7.26 2.39 2.09
C LYS A 67 6.51 3.70 2.35
N VAL A 68 5.50 3.68 3.22
CA VAL A 68 4.73 4.87 3.61
C VAL A 68 5.65 5.90 4.29
N VAL A 69 6.44 5.47 5.29
CA VAL A 69 7.38 6.34 6.00
C VAL A 69 8.48 6.86 5.08
N TYR A 70 9.06 6.00 4.25
CA TYR A 70 10.11 6.36 3.30
C TYR A 70 9.65 7.41 2.29
N LEU A 71 8.47 7.21 1.67
CA LEU A 71 7.90 8.18 0.74
C LEU A 71 7.53 9.49 1.42
N THR A 72 7.08 9.44 2.68
CA THR A 72 6.78 10.63 3.48
C THR A 72 8.06 11.42 3.80
N ALA A 73 9.13 10.73 4.22
CA ALA A 73 10.42 11.35 4.51
C ALA A 73 11.07 11.97 3.25
N ARG A 74 10.81 11.40 2.07
CA ARG A 74 11.32 11.91 0.78
C ARG A 74 10.26 12.65 -0.04
N ARG A 75 9.23 13.16 0.62
CA ARG A 75 8.08 13.78 -0.05
C ARG A 75 8.47 14.95 -0.95
N GLU A 76 9.42 15.76 -0.53
CA GLU A 76 9.93 16.89 -1.33
C GLU A 76 10.58 16.41 -2.63
N LYS A 77 11.45 15.39 -2.56
CA LYS A 77 12.07 14.80 -3.76
C LYS A 77 11.02 14.20 -4.70
N ALA A 78 10.03 13.51 -4.15
CA ALA A 78 8.93 12.95 -4.95
C ALA A 78 8.07 14.05 -5.58
N HIS A 79 7.84 15.16 -4.88
CA HIS A 79 7.13 16.32 -5.39
C HIS A 79 7.90 17.02 -6.52
N ASN A 80 9.20 17.24 -6.35
CA ASN A 80 10.06 17.85 -7.36
C ASN A 80 10.10 17.00 -8.63
N LEU A 81 10.29 15.68 -8.49
CA LEU A 81 10.26 14.76 -9.63
C LEU A 81 8.91 14.78 -10.35
N TYR A 82 7.81 14.82 -9.61
CA TYR A 82 6.47 14.93 -10.19
C TYR A 82 6.31 16.24 -11.00
N ASN A 83 6.75 17.36 -10.44
CA ASN A 83 6.68 18.66 -11.11
C ASN A 83 7.57 18.71 -12.36
N GLU A 84 8.75 18.08 -12.31
CA GLU A 84 9.64 17.95 -13.46
C GLU A 84 9.00 17.16 -14.60
N ILE A 85 8.45 15.97 -14.31
CA ILE A 85 7.73 15.14 -15.29
C ILE A 85 6.55 15.92 -15.88
N ARG A 86 5.79 16.64 -15.04
CA ARG A 86 4.68 17.48 -15.48
C ARG A 86 5.16 18.61 -16.40
N SER A 87 6.25 19.27 -16.05
CA SER A 87 6.80 20.36 -16.85
C SER A 87 7.27 19.88 -18.23
N LEU A 88 7.91 18.71 -18.29
CA LEU A 88 8.32 18.07 -19.54
C LEU A 88 7.11 17.76 -20.42
N TRP A 89 6.07 17.19 -19.82
CA TRP A 89 4.80 16.91 -20.51
C TRP A 89 4.17 18.18 -21.09
N ASP A 90 4.09 19.25 -20.29
CA ASP A 90 3.46 20.51 -20.70
C ASP A 90 4.28 21.27 -21.75
N SER A 91 5.61 21.11 -21.74
CA SER A 91 6.54 21.79 -22.67
C SER A 91 6.77 21.06 -24.01
N SER A 92 6.42 19.78 -24.10
CA SER A 92 6.70 18.97 -25.29
C SER A 92 5.72 19.30 -26.43
N ASN A 93 6.24 19.95 -27.47
CA ASN A 93 5.50 20.29 -28.69
C ASN A 93 5.75 19.29 -29.83
N ASP A 94 6.73 18.38 -29.70
CA ASP A 94 6.99 17.35 -30.70
C ASP A 94 5.94 16.22 -30.58
N PRO A 95 5.15 15.95 -31.63
CA PRO A 95 4.18 14.87 -31.62
C PRO A 95 4.80 13.49 -31.34
N ASN A 96 6.06 13.25 -31.68
CA ASN A 96 6.73 11.97 -31.42
C ASN A 96 7.07 11.77 -29.94
N GLU A 97 7.59 12.82 -29.27
CA GLU A 97 7.84 12.78 -27.81
C GLU A 97 6.55 12.62 -27.02
N LYS A 98 5.51 13.40 -27.38
CA LYS A 98 4.21 13.35 -26.71
C LYS A 98 3.58 11.96 -26.77
N LYS A 99 3.66 11.30 -27.92
CA LYS A 99 3.19 9.91 -28.10
C LYS A 99 3.90 8.92 -27.17
N SER A 100 5.21 9.10 -26.94
CA SER A 100 5.96 8.27 -26.00
C SER A 100 5.45 8.44 -24.57
N TYR A 101 5.22 9.68 -24.13
CA TYR A 101 4.68 9.94 -22.79
C TYR A 101 3.26 9.39 -22.62
N GLU A 102 2.39 9.54 -23.64
CA GLU A 102 1.04 8.96 -23.63
C GLU A 102 1.07 7.43 -23.48
N GLN A 103 2.00 6.76 -24.14
CA GLN A 103 2.17 5.32 -24.02
C GLN A 103 2.62 4.92 -22.61
N ILE A 104 3.56 5.65 -22.00
CA ILE A 104 3.99 5.41 -20.61
C ILE A 104 2.82 5.62 -19.64
N ALA A 105 2.05 6.70 -19.81
CA ALA A 105 0.88 7.00 -18.99
C ALA A 105 -0.21 5.92 -19.11
N TYR A 106 -0.42 5.40 -20.33
CA TYR A 106 -1.33 4.29 -20.57
C TYR A 106 -0.89 3.03 -19.82
N TRP A 107 0.37 2.62 -19.95
CA TRP A 107 0.89 1.45 -19.23
C TRP A 107 0.86 1.63 -17.72
N ALA A 108 1.27 2.80 -17.21
CA ALA A 108 1.22 3.11 -15.78
C ALA A 108 -0.21 2.99 -15.23
N ARG A 109 -1.21 3.48 -15.98
CA ARG A 109 -2.63 3.34 -15.63
C ARG A 109 -3.07 1.88 -15.63
N THR A 110 -2.77 1.14 -16.69
CA THR A 110 -3.14 -0.28 -16.81
C THR A 110 -2.56 -1.12 -15.69
N VAL A 111 -1.26 -0.97 -15.40
CA VAL A 111 -0.59 -1.67 -14.29
C VAL A 111 -1.22 -1.29 -12.95
N THR A 112 -1.51 0.00 -12.72
CA THR A 112 -2.15 0.46 -11.47
C THR A 112 -3.54 -0.16 -11.28
N ILE A 113 -4.33 -0.25 -12.35
CA ILE A 113 -5.67 -0.87 -12.31
C ILE A 113 -5.56 -2.36 -12.01
N ILE A 114 -4.71 -3.08 -12.75
CA ILE A 114 -4.50 -4.53 -12.55
C ILE A 114 -4.04 -4.80 -11.13
N PHE A 115 -3.03 -4.08 -10.65
CA PHE A 115 -2.51 -4.23 -9.30
C PHE A 115 -3.58 -3.97 -8.23
N SER A 116 -4.38 -2.91 -8.40
CA SER A 116 -5.47 -2.59 -7.48
C SER A 116 -6.58 -3.64 -7.49
N ALA A 117 -6.90 -4.19 -8.66
CA ALA A 117 -7.86 -5.28 -8.81
C ALA A 117 -7.36 -6.55 -8.13
N CYS A 118 -6.10 -6.95 -8.36
CA CYS A 118 -5.47 -8.10 -7.70
C CYS A 118 -5.50 -7.98 -6.17
N ILE A 119 -5.15 -6.81 -5.62
CA ILE A 119 -5.23 -6.56 -4.17
C ILE A 119 -6.67 -6.71 -3.68
N SER A 120 -7.64 -6.11 -4.39
CA SER A 120 -9.06 -6.16 -4.00
C SER A 120 -9.58 -7.59 -4.00
N CYS A 121 -9.27 -8.36 -5.04
CA CYS A 121 -9.60 -9.78 -5.12
C CYS A 121 -8.97 -10.57 -3.96
N ASN A 122 -7.69 -10.35 -3.68
CA ASN A 122 -6.98 -11.01 -2.57
C ASN A 122 -7.69 -10.74 -1.23
N VAL A 123 -8.02 -9.48 -0.93
CA VAL A 123 -8.77 -9.11 0.28
C VAL A 123 -10.13 -9.81 0.35
N ILE A 124 -10.87 -9.86 -0.77
CA ILE A 124 -12.16 -10.57 -0.83
C ILE A 124 -11.96 -12.05 -0.52
N PHE A 125 -11.03 -12.73 -1.19
CA PHE A 125 -10.76 -14.16 -0.99
C PHE A 125 -10.40 -14.49 0.46
N PHE A 126 -9.47 -13.75 1.08
CA PHE A 126 -9.10 -13.97 2.48
C PHE A 126 -10.26 -13.69 3.44
N SER A 127 -11.06 -12.65 3.17
CA SER A 127 -12.22 -12.33 4.00
C SER A 127 -13.30 -13.41 3.91
N THR A 128 -13.58 -13.91 2.69
CA THR A 128 -14.56 -15.00 2.50
C THR A 128 -14.08 -16.30 3.13
N SER A 129 -12.79 -16.64 3.00
CA SER A 129 -12.22 -17.84 3.64
C SER A 129 -12.40 -17.77 5.15
N ALA A 130 -12.03 -16.65 5.77
CA ALA A 130 -12.15 -16.47 7.21
C ALA A 130 -13.61 -16.58 7.71
N ILE A 131 -14.58 -16.09 6.93
CA ILE A 131 -16.01 -16.24 7.25
C ILE A 131 -16.45 -17.69 7.15
N ILE A 132 -16.03 -18.41 6.11
CA ILE A 132 -16.36 -19.83 5.92
C ILE A 132 -15.79 -20.65 7.07
N ASP A 133 -14.53 -20.45 7.43
CA ASP A 133 -13.87 -21.15 8.54
C ASP A 133 -14.60 -20.91 9.86
N TYR A 134 -14.98 -19.64 10.13
CA TYR A 134 -15.75 -19.28 11.31
C TYR A 134 -17.13 -19.97 11.37
N LEU A 135 -17.82 -20.08 10.23
CA LEU A 135 -19.14 -20.73 10.16
C LEU A 135 -19.03 -22.26 10.21
N SER A 136 -17.92 -22.84 9.75
CA SER A 136 -17.68 -24.29 9.73
C SER A 136 -17.41 -24.86 11.14
N ASN A 137 -17.15 -24.02 12.14
CA ASN A 137 -16.68 -24.43 13.47
C ASN A 137 -15.38 -25.25 13.44
N ASP A 138 -14.66 -25.23 12.32
CA ASP A 138 -13.31 -25.73 12.23
C ASP A 138 -12.38 -24.76 12.96
N ASN A 139 -11.48 -25.29 13.79
CA ASN A 139 -10.41 -24.48 14.36
C ASN A 139 -9.62 -23.89 13.21
N ARG A 140 -9.59 -22.55 13.12
CA ARG A 140 -8.87 -21.71 12.14
C ARG A 140 -7.64 -22.43 11.55
N GLN A 141 -7.85 -23.18 10.47
CA GLN A 141 -6.77 -23.62 9.59
C GLN A 141 -6.65 -22.51 8.57
N LEU A 142 -5.51 -21.82 8.52
CA LEU A 142 -5.26 -20.94 7.40
C LEU A 142 -5.42 -21.76 6.10
N PRO A 143 -5.96 -21.18 5.02
CA PRO A 143 -6.20 -21.92 3.77
C PRO A 143 -4.93 -22.51 3.15
N TYR A 144 -3.75 -22.13 3.66
CA TYR A 144 -2.45 -22.67 3.30
C TYR A 144 -1.61 -22.86 4.56
N THR A 145 -1.07 -24.05 4.76
CA THR A 145 0.12 -24.26 5.60
C THR A 145 1.25 -23.45 4.97
N ALA A 146 1.96 -22.62 5.74
CA ALA A 146 3.14 -21.93 5.22
C ALA A 146 4.07 -22.95 4.53
N TRP A 147 4.44 -22.63 3.28
CA TRP A 147 5.36 -23.41 2.47
C TRP A 147 6.79 -23.27 3.02
#